data_AF-A0A9P6S294-F1
#
_entry.id   AF-A0A9P6S294-F1
#
_cell.length_a   1.000
_cell.length_b   1.000
_cell.length_c   1.000
_cell.angle_alpha   90.00
_cell.angle_beta   90.00
_cell.angle_gamma   90.00
#
_symmetry.space_group_name_H-M   'P 1'
#
loop_
_entity.id
_entity.type
_entity.pdbx_description
1 polymer ?
#
loop_
_entity_poly.entity_id
_entity_poly.type
_entity_poly.pdbx_seq_one_letter_code
_entity_poly.pdbx_strand_id
1 'polypeptide(L)'
;MLKFTSKALLAGARPTRSFVAKSAVRALATAAPVNPVVPPVRTSFGSLKDEDRIFTNIYGFHDYKLQGALKRGDWYKTKEILLKGHDWILDEMKA
;
A
#
# COMPACT_ATOMS: atom_id res chain seq x y z
N MET A 1 -47.84 -44.08 -25.79
CA MET A 1 -49.19 -44.03 -25.19
C MET A 1 -49.29 -42.70 -24.45
N LEU A 2 -50.15 -41.81 -24.94
CA LEU A 2 -50.38 -40.47 -24.37
C LEU A 2 -51.04 -40.55 -22.99
N LYS A 3 -50.79 -39.53 -22.14
CA LYS A 3 -51.84 -38.69 -21.53
C LYS A 3 -51.23 -37.42 -20.91
N PHE A 4 -51.52 -36.29 -21.55
CA PHE A 4 -51.48 -34.95 -20.99
C PHE A 4 -52.48 -34.81 -19.85
N THR A 5 -52.13 -34.08 -18.79
CA THR A 5 -53.11 -33.28 -18.02
C THR A 5 -52.45 -32.04 -17.45
N SER A 6 -52.74 -30.91 -18.07
CA SER A 6 -52.54 -29.55 -17.59
C SER A 6 -53.55 -29.22 -16.48
N LYS A 7 -53.17 -28.32 -15.55
CA LYS A 7 -54.14 -27.41 -14.94
C LYS A 7 -53.52 -26.03 -14.73
N ALA A 8 -54.05 -25.09 -15.49
CA ALA A 8 -53.81 -23.66 -15.43
C ALA A 8 -54.68 -23.02 -14.35
N LEU A 9 -54.25 -21.85 -13.84
CA LEU A 9 -55.11 -20.71 -13.46
C LEU A 9 -54.18 -19.47 -13.40
N LEU A 10 -54.20 -18.57 -14.39
CA LEU A 10 -54.96 -17.30 -14.46
C LEU A 10 -54.86 -16.45 -13.17
N ALA A 11 -54.67 -15.14 -13.17
CA ALA A 11 -54.54 -14.08 -14.17
C ALA A 11 -54.18 -12.81 -13.38
N GLY A 12 -53.48 -11.83 -13.97
CA GLY A 12 -53.25 -10.56 -13.29
C GLY A 12 -52.33 -9.61 -14.04
N ALA A 13 -52.83 -9.04 -15.14
CA ALA A 13 -52.19 -7.93 -15.82
C ALA A 13 -52.22 -6.67 -14.94
N ARG A 14 -51.11 -5.90 -14.92
CA ARG A 14 -51.07 -4.43 -14.94
C ARG A 14 -49.65 -3.91 -15.19
N PRO A 15 -49.49 -2.70 -15.77
CA PRO A 15 -48.41 -2.40 -16.71
C PRO A 15 -47.32 -1.47 -16.14
N THR A 16 -46.24 -1.35 -16.92
CA THR A 16 -45.32 -0.19 -17.04
C THR A 16 -44.61 0.31 -15.79
N ARG A 17 -43.29 0.08 -15.75
CA ARG A 17 -42.31 1.17 -15.61
C ARG A 17 -41.04 0.82 -16.35
N SER A 18 -40.90 1.42 -17.54
CA SER A 18 -39.65 1.52 -18.28
C SER A 18 -38.65 2.32 -17.46
N PHE A 19 -37.70 1.63 -16.81
CA PHE A 19 -36.46 2.28 -16.40
C PHE A 19 -35.44 2.08 -17.51
N VAL A 20 -35.30 3.11 -18.34
CA VAL A 20 -34.16 3.26 -19.25
C VAL A 20 -32.92 3.47 -18.38
N ALA A 21 -32.21 2.40 -18.07
CA ALA A 21 -30.85 2.50 -17.58
C ALA A 21 -29.93 2.72 -18.79
N LYS A 22 -29.78 3.97 -19.22
CA LYS A 22 -28.59 4.37 -19.97
C LYS A 22 -27.41 4.30 -19.00
N SER A 23 -26.75 3.16 -18.91
CA SER A 23 -25.46 3.06 -18.23
C SER A 23 -24.38 2.83 -19.28
N ALA A 24 -23.48 3.80 -19.35
CA ALA A 24 -22.45 3.95 -20.34
C ALA A 24 -21.62 2.67 -20.50
N VAL A 25 -21.41 2.27 -21.76
CA VAL A 25 -20.34 1.35 -22.13
C VAL A 25 -19.03 2.00 -21.68
N ARG A 26 -18.43 1.48 -20.60
CA ARG A 26 -17.05 1.81 -20.24
C ARG A 26 -16.11 1.16 -21.25
N ALA A 27 -16.04 1.72 -22.45
CA ALA A 27 -15.04 1.41 -23.47
C ALA A 27 -13.90 2.43 -23.38
N LEU A 28 -13.05 2.27 -22.37
CA LEU A 28 -11.61 2.58 -22.34
C LEU A 28 -11.14 2.46 -20.88
N ALA A 29 -10.99 1.22 -20.41
CA ALA A 29 -10.16 0.97 -19.24
C ALA A 29 -8.74 0.77 -19.76
N THR A 30 -7.88 1.79 -19.62
CA THR A 30 -6.44 1.59 -19.78
C THR A 30 -6.02 0.58 -18.72
N ALA A 31 -5.67 -0.64 -19.14
CA ALA A 31 -5.16 -1.66 -18.23
C ALA A 31 -3.93 -1.09 -17.51
N ALA A 32 -4.03 -0.89 -16.20
CA ALA A 32 -2.88 -0.53 -15.40
C ALA A 32 -1.81 -1.64 -15.53
N PRO A 33 -0.52 -1.30 -15.67
CA PRO A 33 0.52 -2.32 -15.63
C PRO A 33 0.40 -3.07 -14.31
N VAL A 34 0.23 -4.38 -14.40
CA VAL A 34 0.30 -5.28 -13.25
C VAL A 34 1.75 -5.20 -12.75
N ASN A 35 2.00 -4.37 -11.75
CA ASN A 35 3.26 -4.39 -11.04
C ASN A 35 3.43 -5.79 -10.45
N PRO A 36 4.52 -6.53 -10.76
CA PRO A 36 4.72 -7.84 -10.17
C PRO A 36 4.80 -7.67 -8.66
N VAL A 37 3.86 -8.28 -7.94
CA VAL A 37 3.92 -8.39 -6.48
C VAL A 37 5.08 -9.33 -6.17
N VAL A 38 6.27 -8.76 -5.99
CA VAL A 38 7.45 -9.51 -5.58
C VAL A 38 7.17 -10.02 -4.16
N PRO A 39 7.16 -11.35 -3.93
CA PRO A 39 6.97 -11.88 -2.59
C PRO A 39 8.12 -11.41 -1.68
N PRO A 40 7.83 -11.01 -0.43
CA PRO A 40 8.85 -10.45 0.47
C PRO A 40 9.94 -11.49 0.77
N VAL A 41 11.19 -11.08 0.62
CA VAL A 41 12.40 -11.94 0.63
C VAL A 41 12.68 -12.58 2.00
N ARG A 42 11.99 -12.18 3.09
CA ARG A 42 12.14 -12.76 4.43
C ARG A 42 10.79 -12.79 5.18
N THR A 43 10.47 -13.94 5.78
CA THR A 43 9.20 -14.21 6.49
C THR A 43 9.33 -14.24 8.02
N SER A 44 10.52 -13.94 8.56
CA SER A 44 10.78 -13.81 9.99
C SER A 44 11.31 -12.42 10.28
N PHE A 45 10.53 -11.63 11.03
CA PHE A 45 10.88 -10.29 11.49
C PHE A 45 11.18 -10.38 12.99
N GLY A 46 12.30 -9.81 13.44
CA GLY A 46 12.62 -9.74 14.87
C GLY A 46 14.06 -10.09 15.25
N SER A 47 14.85 -10.71 14.36
CA SER A 47 16.29 -10.84 14.57
C SER A 47 17.00 -9.53 14.21
N LEU A 48 16.99 -8.57 15.14
CA LEU A 48 17.70 -7.30 15.03
C LEU A 48 19.00 -7.37 15.84
N LYS A 49 20.14 -7.15 15.20
CA LYS A 49 21.41 -7.04 15.93
C LYS A 49 21.51 -5.68 16.61
N ASP A 50 22.32 -5.58 17.65
CA ASP A 50 22.55 -4.30 18.33
C ASP A 50 23.21 -3.25 17.41
N GLU A 51 23.98 -3.69 16.42
CA GLU A 51 24.60 -2.85 15.39
C GLU A 51 23.59 -2.25 14.40
N ASP A 52 22.47 -2.93 14.17
CA ASP A 52 21.40 -2.47 13.26
C ASP A 52 20.47 -1.45 13.95
N ARG A 53 20.69 -1.15 15.25
CA ARG A 53 19.90 -0.17 15.99
C ARG A 53 20.31 1.25 15.59
N ILE A 54 19.38 1.97 14.96
CA ILE A 54 19.54 3.39 14.64
C ILE A 54 19.67 4.24 15.93
N PHE A 55 18.93 3.89 16.98
CA PHE A 55 19.00 4.58 18.27
C PHE A 55 19.86 3.80 19.25
N THR A 56 21.15 4.15 19.32
CA THR A 56 22.14 3.47 20.18
C THR A 56 22.13 3.96 21.64
N ASN A 57 21.56 5.14 21.93
CA ASN A 57 21.53 5.72 23.28
C ASN A 57 20.11 5.90 23.84
N ILE A 58 19.24 4.88 23.72
CA ILE A 58 17.86 4.95 24.23
C ILE A 58 17.83 5.01 25.77
N TYR A 59 18.74 4.30 26.44
CA TYR A 59 18.75 4.16 27.90
C TYR A 59 19.59 5.23 28.61
N GLY A 60 20.24 6.15 27.89
CA GLY A 60 21.00 7.23 28.49
C GLY A 60 22.28 6.81 29.22
N PHE A 61 22.80 5.60 28.95
CA PHE A 61 24.11 5.17 29.46
C PHE A 61 25.26 6.03 28.91
N HIS A 62 25.05 6.69 27.78
CA HIS A 62 26.02 7.59 27.17
C HIS A 62 25.57 9.05 27.28
N ASP A 63 26.55 9.97 27.17
CA ASP A 63 26.30 11.40 27.17
C ASP A 63 25.25 11.79 26.11
N TYR A 64 24.17 12.44 26.55
CA TYR A 64 23.15 13.04 25.69
C TYR A 64 23.59 14.40 25.13
N LYS A 65 24.73 14.92 25.59
CA LYS A 65 25.32 16.18 25.14
C LYS A 65 25.88 16.04 23.71
N LEU A 66 26.16 17.18 23.08
CA LEU A 66 26.70 17.27 21.73
C LEU A 66 27.95 16.39 21.51
N GLN A 67 28.84 16.34 22.50
CA GLN A 67 30.06 15.52 22.45
C GLN A 67 29.76 14.02 22.34
N GLY A 68 28.70 13.54 22.99
CA GLY A 68 28.26 12.15 22.86
C GLY A 68 27.63 11.87 21.49
N ALA A 69 26.83 12.81 20.97
CA ALA A 69 26.20 12.70 19.66
C ALA A 69 27.22 12.68 18.51
N LEU A 70 28.27 13.50 18.59
CA LEU A 70 29.36 13.51 17.62
C LEU A 70 30.12 12.18 17.59
N LYS A 71 30.35 11.55 18.75
CA LYS A 71 31.02 10.25 18.85
C LYS A 71 30.21 9.09 18.27
N ARG A 72 28.88 9.15 18.36
CA ARG A 72 27.97 8.13 17.80
C ARG A 72 27.72 8.30 16.30
N GLY A 73 28.12 9.43 15.72
CA GLY A 73 27.90 9.72 14.31
C GLY A 73 26.54 10.33 13.99
N ASP A 74 25.78 10.79 14.98
CA ASP A 74 24.45 11.41 14.78
C ASP A 74 24.53 12.62 13.82
N TRP A 75 25.68 13.32 13.81
CA TRP A 75 25.95 14.49 12.95
C TRP A 75 26.86 14.18 11.74
N TYR A 76 27.09 12.91 11.42
CA TYR A 76 27.99 12.50 10.35
C TYR A 76 27.46 12.93 8.97
N LYS A 77 28.31 13.62 8.19
CA LYS A 77 28.04 14.01 6.80
C LYS A 77 26.73 14.77 6.54
N THR A 78 26.17 15.41 7.57
CA THR A 78 24.95 16.23 7.44
C THR A 78 25.11 17.33 6.39
N LYS A 79 26.28 17.97 6.29
CA LYS A 79 26.59 18.95 5.24
C LYS A 79 26.51 18.36 3.82
N GLU A 80 27.00 17.13 3.62
CA GLU A 80 26.96 16.47 2.32
C GLU A 80 25.53 16.10 1.93
N ILE A 81 24.70 15.66 2.88
CA ILE A 81 23.28 15.36 2.66
C ILE A 81 22.53 16.62 2.22
N LEU A 82 22.80 17.76 2.86
CA LEU A 82 22.17 19.04 2.50
C LEU A 82 22.55 19.52 1.09
N LEU A 83 23.81 19.29 0.68
CA LEU A 83 24.28 19.68 -0.65
C LEU A 83 23.66 18.87 -1.80
N LYS A 84 23.18 17.66 -1.54
CA LYS A 84 22.48 16.84 -2.53
C LYS A 84 21.08 17.38 -2.90
N GLY A 85 20.53 18.27 -2.10
CA GLY A 85 19.22 18.88 -2.33
C GLY A 85 18.05 18.03 -1.82
N HIS A 86 16.84 18.61 -1.87
CA HIS A 86 15.64 17.96 -1.32
C HIS A 86 15.16 16.77 -2.14
N ASP A 87 15.30 16.81 -3.46
CA ASP A 87 14.81 15.75 -4.35
C ASP A 87 15.48 14.42 -4.06
N TRP A 88 16.81 14.43 -3.90
CA TRP A 88 17.58 13.25 -3.55
C TRP A 88 17.15 12.64 -2.21
N ILE A 89 16.87 13.48 -1.20
CA ILE A 89 16.42 13.00 0.13
C ILE A 89 15.03 12.36 0.03
N LEU A 90 14.13 12.94 -0.76
CA LEU A 90 12.77 12.41 -0.94
C LEU A 90 12.77 11.05 -1.64
N ASP A 91 13.68 10.84 -2.59
CA ASP A 91 13.80 9.57 -3.29
C ASP A 91 14.36 8.48 -2.37
N GLU A 92 15.38 8.78 -1.58
CA GLU A 92 15.97 7.83 -0.61
C GLU A 92 14.99 7.44 0.51
N MET A 93 14.10 8.34 0.93
CA MET A 93 13.08 8.04 1.95
C MET A 93 11.93 7.17 1.42
N LYS A 94 11.68 7.16 0.11
CA LYS A 94 10.59 6.41 -0.52
C LYS A 94 11.00 5.01 -0.97
N ALA A 95 12.29 4.80 -1.21
CA ALA A 95 12.86 3.51 -1.61
C ALA A 95 12.69 2.46 -0.48
#